data_AF-A0A2R7KJ95-F1
#
_entry.id   AF-A0A2R7KJ95-F1
#
_cell.length_a   1.000
_cell.length_b   1.000
_cell.length_c   1.000
_cell.angle_alpha   90.00
_cell.angle_beta   90.00
_cell.angle_gamma   90.00
#
_symmetry.space_group_name_H-M   'P 1'
#
loop_
_entity.id
_entity.type
_entity.pdbx_description
1 polymer ?
#
loop_
_entity_poly.entity_id
_entity_poly.type
_entity_poly.pdbx_seq_one_letter_code
_entity_poly.pdbx_strand_id
1 'polypeptide(L)'
;MKFSTIRYAMPKVWPLNKLLLVMKLTTLLLIIALAQVSAKGYSQKINLNEKNVPVEKIFQSIEKQTGYVFFYDNNFVKKLMMSVQVKDASIDQILDISFKD
;
A
#
# COMPACT_ATOMS: atom_id res chain seq x y z
N MET A 1 -18.64 41.96 -1.44
CA MET A 1 -19.42 40.83 -0.91
C MET A 1 -19.18 40.75 0.60
N LYS A 2 -20.22 40.92 1.43
CA LYS A 2 -20.08 41.10 2.89
C LYS A 2 -19.88 39.74 3.60
N PHE A 3 -18.72 39.55 4.23
CA PHE A 3 -18.38 38.34 5.03
C PHE A 3 -19.20 38.19 6.33
N SER A 4 -20.14 39.09 6.62
CA SER A 4 -20.91 39.11 7.87
C SER A 4 -22.06 38.09 7.94
N THR A 5 -22.38 37.39 6.86
CA THR A 5 -23.52 36.45 6.81
C THR A 5 -23.15 35.01 7.17
N ILE A 6 -21.86 34.66 7.25
CA ILE A 6 -21.40 33.30 7.60
C ILE A 6 -21.70 32.97 9.07
N ARG A 7 -21.88 33.98 9.93
CA ARG A 7 -22.01 33.81 11.38
C ARG A 7 -23.42 33.43 11.85
N TYR A 8 -24.44 33.53 10.99
CA TYR A 8 -25.84 33.22 11.33
C TYR A 8 -26.24 31.76 11.09
N ALA A 9 -25.43 30.98 10.37
CA ALA A 9 -25.73 29.58 10.01
C ALA A 9 -24.96 28.55 10.86
N MET A 10 -24.36 28.97 11.99
CA MET A 10 -23.56 28.08 12.84
C MET A 10 -24.41 27.63 14.05
N PRO A 11 -24.58 26.31 14.27
CA PRO A 11 -25.39 25.83 15.39
C PRO A 11 -24.72 26.20 16.71
N LYS A 12 -25.56 26.65 17.65
CA LYS A 12 -25.33 26.91 19.08
C LYS A 12 -23.95 26.45 19.58
N VAL A 13 -23.06 27.41 19.79
CA VAL A 13 -21.68 27.25 20.28
C VAL A 13 -21.60 26.17 21.37
N TRP A 14 -21.08 25.00 21.01
CA TRP A 14 -20.72 24.01 22.01
C TRP A 14 -19.66 24.60 22.94
N PRO A 15 -19.69 24.29 24.25
CA PRO A 15 -18.65 24.74 25.16
C PRO A 15 -17.29 24.26 24.64
N LEU A 16 -16.25 25.10 24.73
CA LEU A 16 -14.89 24.80 24.26
C LEU A 16 -14.42 23.40 24.70
N ASN A 17 -14.82 23.00 25.90
CA ASN A 17 -14.48 21.72 26.52
C ASN A 17 -15.03 20.52 25.73
N LYS A 18 -16.22 20.65 25.13
CA LYS A 18 -16.79 19.61 24.23
C LYS A 18 -16.10 19.58 22.88
N LEU A 19 -15.74 20.75 22.32
CA LEU A 19 -15.00 20.81 21.06
C LEU A 19 -13.61 20.19 21.22
N LEU A 20 -12.90 20.49 22.30
CA LEU A 20 -11.61 19.87 22.62
C LEU A 20 -11.72 18.35 22.79
N LEU A 21 -12.77 17.86 23.44
CA LEU A 21 -12.99 16.42 23.61
C LEU A 21 -13.28 15.72 22.28
N VAL A 22 -14.10 16.34 21.40
CA VAL A 22 -14.38 15.82 20.06
C VAL A 22 -13.11 15.83 19.19
N MET A 23 -12.30 16.90 19.23
CA MET A 23 -11.04 16.97 18.49
C MET A 23 -10.04 15.90 18.94
N LYS A 24 -9.93 15.63 20.24
CA LYS A 24 -9.06 14.56 20.75
C LYS A 24 -9.52 13.19 20.25
N LEU A 25 -10.82 12.90 20.30
CA LEU A 25 -11.38 11.64 19.80
C LEU A 25 -11.20 11.48 18.29
N THR A 26 -11.43 12.52 17.49
CA THR A 26 -11.25 12.45 16.03
C THR A 26 -9.78 12.27 15.66
N THR A 27 -8.85 12.96 16.33
CA THR A 27 -7.41 12.75 16.11
C THR A 27 -6.96 11.34 16.47
N LEU A 28 -7.47 10.77 17.57
CA LEU A 28 -7.17 9.40 17.97
C LEU A 28 -7.69 8.39 16.94
N LEU A 29 -8.95 8.55 16.50
CA LEU A 29 -9.54 7.71 15.46
C LEU A 29 -8.78 7.82 14.13
N LEU A 30 -8.36 9.02 13.75
CA LEU A 30 -7.59 9.25 12.53
C LEU A 30 -6.22 8.56 12.60
N ILE A 31 -5.51 8.68 13.73
CA ILE A 31 -4.22 8.02 13.95
C ILE A 31 -4.37 6.50 13.87
N ILE A 32 -5.39 5.93 14.52
CA ILE A 32 -5.64 4.48 14.49
C ILE A 32 -5.96 4.02 13.06
N ALA A 33 -6.82 4.74 12.35
CA ALA A 33 -7.19 4.41 10.97
C ALA A 33 -5.97 4.44 10.03
N LEU A 34 -5.14 5.48 10.13
CA LEU A 34 -3.92 5.62 9.31
C LEU A 34 -2.85 4.59 9.68
N ALA A 35 -2.70 4.27 10.97
CA ALA A 35 -1.77 3.23 11.43
C ALA A 35 -2.17 1.84 10.90
N GLN A 36 -3.47 1.53 10.81
CA GLN A 36 -3.94 0.29 10.22
C GLN A 36 -3.68 0.19 8.71
N VAL A 37 -3.72 1.32 7.98
CA VAL A 37 -3.35 1.37 6.56
C VAL A 37 -1.85 1.18 6.38
N SER A 38 -1.02 1.78 7.24
CA SER A 38 0.44 1.65 7.17
C SER A 38 0.92 0.20 7.35
N ALA A 39 0.30 -0.57 8.26
CA ALA A 39 0.62 -1.98 8.46
C ALA A 39 0.24 -2.87 7.26
N LYS A 40 -0.81 -2.49 6.50
CA LYS A 40 -1.18 -3.16 5.25
C LYS A 40 -0.30 -2.75 4.06
N GLY A 41 0.18 -1.51 4.04
CA GLY A 41 1.08 -1.02 2.98
C GLY A 41 2.49 -1.60 3.05
N TYR A 42 3.02 -1.82 4.26
CA TYR A 42 4.36 -2.39 4.47
C TYR A 42 4.47 -3.88 4.11
N SER A 43 3.33 -4.56 3.96
CA SER A 43 3.25 -5.98 3.58
C SER A 43 2.26 -6.11 2.42
N GLN A 44 2.61 -5.60 1.24
CA GLN A 44 1.99 -6.05 0.00
C GLN A 44 2.23 -7.56 -0.09
N LYS A 45 1.25 -8.34 0.35
CA LYS A 45 1.29 -9.80 0.36
C LYS A 45 1.11 -10.29 -1.06
N ILE A 46 2.22 -10.62 -1.71
CA ILE A 46 2.23 -11.18 -3.05
C ILE A 46 2.18 -12.70 -2.89
N ASN A 47 1.31 -13.33 -3.67
CA ASN A 47 1.24 -14.79 -3.75
C ASN A 47 1.61 -15.20 -5.17
N LEU A 48 2.71 -15.93 -5.30
CA LEU A 48 3.24 -16.44 -6.55
C LEU A 48 3.46 -17.94 -6.42
N ASN A 49 2.80 -18.70 -7.28
CA ASN A 49 2.95 -20.13 -7.39
C ASN A 49 3.18 -20.50 -8.85
N GLU A 50 4.30 -20.04 -9.39
CA GLU A 50 4.66 -20.22 -10.79
C GLU A 50 5.87 -21.15 -10.86
N LYS A 51 5.73 -22.26 -11.58
CA LYS A 51 6.77 -23.28 -11.75
C LYS A 51 7.22 -23.30 -13.20
N ASN A 52 8.52 -23.17 -13.42
CA ASN A 52 9.15 -23.27 -14.73
C ASN A 52 8.52 -22.34 -15.78
N VAL A 53 8.38 -21.07 -15.39
CA VAL A 53 7.87 -20.01 -16.27
C VAL A 53 8.99 -19.04 -16.64
N PRO A 54 8.91 -18.36 -17.79
CA PRO A 54 9.84 -17.29 -18.11
C PRO A 54 9.75 -16.20 -17.04
N VAL A 55 10.91 -15.67 -16.64
CA VAL A 55 11.02 -14.62 -15.62
C VAL A 55 10.18 -13.39 -15.97
N GLU A 56 9.96 -13.12 -17.27
CA GLU A 56 9.09 -12.06 -17.78
C GLU A 56 7.66 -12.16 -17.24
N LYS A 57 7.10 -13.38 -17.20
CA LYS A 57 5.76 -13.63 -16.64
C LYS A 57 5.71 -13.41 -15.13
N ILE A 58 6.79 -13.74 -14.43
CA ILE A 58 6.89 -13.55 -12.98
C ILE A 58 6.89 -12.06 -12.67
N PHE A 59 7.75 -11.28 -13.33
CA PHE A 59 7.80 -9.83 -13.18
C PHE A 59 6.46 -9.17 -13.54
N GLN A 60 5.85 -9.50 -14.67
CA GLN A 60 4.52 -8.98 -15.02
C GLN A 60 3.45 -9.29 -13.96
N SER A 61 3.51 -10.47 -13.34
CA SER A 61 2.58 -10.85 -12.28
C SER A 61 2.82 -10.03 -11.00
N ILE A 62 4.08 -9.73 -10.69
CA ILE A 62 4.46 -8.86 -9.57
C ILE A 62 4.03 -7.42 -9.84
N GLU A 63 4.29 -6.87 -11.03
CA GLU A 63 3.87 -5.52 -11.44
C GLU A 63 2.36 -5.35 -11.30
N LYS A 64 1.58 -6.34 -11.74
CA LYS A 64 0.11 -6.32 -11.58
C LYS A 64 -0.35 -6.30 -10.13
N GLN A 65 0.34 -7.00 -9.23
CA GLN A 65 -0.06 -7.09 -7.83
C GLN A 65 0.43 -5.90 -6.99
N THR A 66 1.52 -5.26 -7.40
CA THR A 66 2.20 -4.25 -6.58
C THR A 66 2.23 -2.84 -7.17
N GLY A 67 2.04 -2.72 -8.49
CA GLY A 67 2.19 -1.47 -9.22
C GLY A 67 3.64 -1.05 -9.47
N TYR A 68 4.63 -1.90 -9.20
CA TYR A 68 6.02 -1.65 -9.57
C TYR A 68 6.23 -1.78 -11.09
N VAL A 69 7.30 -1.18 -11.60
CA VAL A 69 7.77 -1.31 -12.98
C VAL A 69 9.19 -1.85 -12.93
N PHE A 70 9.41 -3.04 -13.50
CA PHE A 70 10.73 -3.67 -13.59
C PHE A 70 11.36 -3.33 -14.94
N PHE A 71 12.60 -2.84 -14.91
CA PHE A 71 13.41 -2.66 -16.11
C PHE A 71 14.35 -3.85 -16.29
N TYR A 72 14.26 -4.51 -17.45
CA TYR A 72 15.09 -5.68 -17.77
C TYR A 72 15.36 -5.79 -19.27
N ASP A 73 16.45 -6.49 -19.62
CA ASP A 73 16.80 -6.76 -21.01
C ASP A 73 16.02 -7.99 -21.54
N ASN A 74 15.15 -7.76 -22.53
CA ASN A 74 14.31 -8.81 -23.13
C ASN A 74 15.10 -10.04 -23.60
N ASN A 75 16.37 -9.89 -24.00
CA ASN A 75 17.19 -10.99 -24.48
C ASN A 75 17.62 -11.96 -23.37
N PHE A 76 17.73 -11.47 -22.13
CA PHE A 76 18.16 -12.27 -20.99
C PHE A 76 16.96 -12.95 -20.29
N VAL A 77 15.86 -12.20 -20.14
CA VAL A 77 14.70 -12.63 -19.32
C VAL A 77 13.83 -13.68 -20.02
N LYS A 78 13.82 -13.72 -21.36
CA LYS A 78 13.09 -14.75 -22.12
C LYS A 78 13.74 -16.14 -22.07
N LYS A 79 15.05 -16.20 -21.80
CA LYS A 79 15.81 -17.46 -21.78
C LYS A 79 15.87 -18.09 -20.39
N LEU A 80 15.74 -17.28 -19.34
CA LEU A 80 15.68 -17.78 -17.97
C LEU A 80 14.29 -18.27 -17.62
N MET A 81 14.23 -19.56 -17.26
CA MET A 81 13.08 -20.17 -16.62
C MET A 81 13.34 -20.21 -15.12
N MET A 82 12.41 -19.69 -14.33
CA MET A 82 12.51 -19.65 -12.88
C MET A 82 11.26 -20.27 -12.26
N SER A 83 11.43 -20.90 -11.10
CA SER A 83 10.33 -21.46 -10.30
C SER A 83 10.27 -20.72 -8.98
N VAL A 84 9.22 -19.93 -8.78
CA VAL A 84 9.02 -19.14 -7.56
C VAL A 84 7.73 -19.61 -6.89
N GLN A 85 7.86 -20.07 -5.65
CA GLN A 85 6.77 -20.49 -4.79
C GLN A 85 6.86 -19.70 -3.49
N VAL A 86 6.06 -18.65 -3.40
CA VAL A 86 6.00 -17.82 -2.19
C VAL A 86 4.56 -17.45 -1.91
N LYS A 87 4.15 -17.68 -0.66
CA LYS A 87 2.84 -17.30 -0.12
C LYS A 87 3.04 -16.21 0.91
N ASP A 88 2.26 -15.15 0.80
CA ASP A 88 2.29 -14.01 1.74
C ASP A 88 3.69 -13.37 1.87
N ALA A 89 4.45 -13.31 0.78
CA ALA A 89 5.78 -12.71 0.78
C ALA A 89 5.74 -11.25 0.31
N SER A 90 6.63 -10.45 0.89
CA SER A 90 6.92 -9.11 0.40
C SER A 90 7.79 -9.18 -0.87
N ILE A 91 7.83 -8.08 -1.61
CA ILE A 91 8.60 -8.02 -2.86
C ILE A 91 10.10 -8.23 -2.62
N ASP A 92 10.64 -7.67 -1.53
CA ASP A 92 12.02 -7.88 -1.09
C ASP A 92 12.32 -9.36 -0.84
N GLN A 93 11.42 -10.07 -0.16
CA GLN A 93 11.59 -11.50 0.08
C GLN A 93 11.55 -12.31 -1.22
N ILE A 94 10.70 -11.93 -2.18
CA ILE A 94 10.62 -12.60 -3.48
C ILE A 94 11.91 -12.36 -4.27
N LEU A 95 12.42 -11.12 -4.28
CA LEU A 95 13.68 -10.76 -4.94
C LEU A 95 14.86 -11.51 -4.30
N ASP A 96 14.97 -11.51 -2.98
CA ASP A 96 16.02 -12.24 -2.25
C ASP A 96 15.99 -13.74 -2.59
N ILE A 97 14.81 -14.36 -2.61
CA ILE A 97 14.67 -15.79 -2.96
C ILE A 97 15.03 -16.04 -4.43
N SER A 98 14.72 -15.10 -5.32
CA SER A 98 14.98 -15.21 -6.76
C SER A 98 16.46 -15.04 -7.14
N PHE A 99 17.25 -14.36 -6.29
CA PHE A 99 18.65 -14.04 -6.55
C PHE A 99 19.66 -14.78 -5.65
N LYS A 100 19.21 -15.66 -4.75
CA LYS A 100 20.09 -16.39 -3.80
C LYS A 100 20.78 -17.63 -4.39
N ASP A 101 20.95 -17.69 -5.70
CA ASP A 101 21.77 -18.71 -6.38
C ASP A 101 23.06 -18.08 -6.94
#